data_AF-A0A0G0FAJ5-F1
#
_entry.id   AF-A0A0G0FAJ5-F1
#
_cell.length_a   1.000
_cell.length_b   1.000
_cell.length_c   1.000
_cell.angle_alpha   90.00
_cell.angle_beta   90.00
_cell.angle_gamma   90.00
#
_symmetry.space_group_name_H-M   'P 1'
#
loop_
_entity.id
_entity.type
_entity.pdbx_description
1 polymer ?
#
loop_
_entity_poly.entity_id
_entity_poly.type
_entity_poly.pdbx_seq_one_letter_code
_entity_poly.pdbx_strand_id
1 'polypeptide(L)'
;MKGIVFFLLIIIFGLVVYIFKDQISIKQSSPIVTETKAEEIEKIKNTPNLDAQVELYRKLIDRIGPEQAQDLLLKSGLPFDGQTHLLNHTVGDWLYDKYKTEGLVYCKDYFLSSCYHGFVIRAVADGGIANLEKVMDSCKKGGYGVTAQCSHAIGHGFLANEGYQYLTKALEKCDEISAKVSDFPTFNCYDGVFMENIWAVHDDGQPSPFRWVKTDDPVYPCNSPKIEQKYIRACWSNQPSWMFQLYKGDFQKVAEQCSKLANTEFKTTCFDAIARQIHPSAKGSVPEVIRMCNLMPDDWFDPCLISVANAEFSVGGRELPFKICEGAKPEKQSSCYSALIGPIRGYSKNSQEKNSMCNKIPITEIKNSCLVP
;
A
#
# COMPACT_ATOMS: atom_id res chain seq x y z
N MET A 1 22.21 -61.96 -50.49
CA MET A 1 23.35 -62.10 -49.56
C MET A 1 23.61 -60.75 -48.91
N LYS A 2 23.42 -60.67 -47.58
CA LYS A 2 24.24 -59.92 -46.59
C LYS A 2 24.64 -58.50 -47.01
N GLY A 3 24.07 -57.44 -46.44
CA GLY A 3 24.34 -57.03 -45.07
C GLY A 3 24.96 -55.61 -45.14
N ILE A 4 24.85 -54.84 -44.06
CA ILE A 4 25.33 -53.44 -43.91
C ILE A 4 24.33 -52.37 -44.40
N VAL A 5 23.21 -52.19 -43.66
CA VAL A 5 22.53 -50.86 -43.60
C VAL A 5 22.05 -50.50 -42.18
N PHE A 6 21.98 -51.44 -41.23
CA PHE A 6 21.31 -51.17 -39.93
C PHE A 6 22.21 -50.75 -38.75
N PHE A 7 23.49 -50.42 -38.96
CA PHE A 7 24.43 -50.11 -37.85
C PHE A 7 24.85 -48.64 -37.71
N LEU A 8 24.39 -47.74 -38.58
CA LEU A 8 24.80 -46.31 -38.54
C LEU A 8 23.74 -45.34 -37.99
N LEU A 9 22.54 -45.81 -37.65
CA LEU A 9 21.47 -44.95 -37.09
C LEU A 9 21.35 -45.00 -35.56
N ILE A 10 22.03 -45.92 -34.86
CA ILE A 10 21.98 -46.00 -33.39
C ILE A 10 23.12 -45.23 -32.72
N ILE A 11 24.23 -44.96 -33.41
CA ILE A 11 25.38 -44.26 -32.82
C ILE A 11 25.18 -42.73 -32.76
N ILE A 12 24.32 -42.16 -33.62
CA ILE A 12 24.02 -40.72 -33.57
C ILE A 12 22.95 -40.39 -32.51
N PHE A 13 22.05 -41.33 -32.17
CA PHE A 13 21.04 -41.10 -31.12
C PHE A 13 21.59 -41.29 -29.69
N GLY A 14 22.69 -42.03 -29.52
CA GLY A 14 23.35 -42.21 -28.22
C GLY A 14 24.25 -41.04 -27.80
N LEU A 15 24.75 -40.23 -28.74
CA LEU A 15 25.66 -39.12 -28.46
C LEU A 15 24.94 -37.77 -28.29
N VAL A 16 23.74 -37.60 -28.83
CA VAL A 16 22.95 -36.36 -28.66
C VAL A 16 22.22 -36.32 -27.31
N VAL A 17 21.97 -37.47 -26.66
CA VAL A 17 21.39 -37.51 -25.31
C VAL A 17 22.45 -37.32 -24.21
N TYR A 18 23.74 -37.42 -24.53
CA TYR A 18 24.81 -37.34 -23.52
C TYR A 18 25.44 -35.94 -23.34
N ILE A 19 25.06 -34.93 -24.14
CA ILE A 19 25.67 -33.59 -24.06
C ILE A 19 24.74 -32.51 -23.46
N PHE A 20 23.47 -32.82 -23.13
CA PHE A 20 22.56 -31.89 -22.43
C PHE A 20 22.09 -32.42 -21.06
N LYS A 21 22.99 -33.08 -20.32
CA LYS A 21 22.77 -33.45 -18.92
C LYS A 21 23.67 -32.71 -17.93
N ASP A 22 24.26 -31.60 -18.36
CA ASP A 22 24.93 -30.67 -17.45
C ASP A 22 23.95 -29.62 -16.94
N GLN A 23 23.53 -29.86 -15.70
CA GLN A 23 23.31 -28.87 -14.66
C GLN A 23 22.25 -27.77 -14.95
N ILE A 24 20.98 -28.18 -14.93
CA ILE A 24 20.01 -27.39 -14.15
C ILE A 24 20.29 -27.72 -12.68
N SER A 25 21.36 -27.12 -12.16
CA SER A 25 21.57 -27.04 -10.72
C SER A 25 20.52 -26.06 -10.21
N ILE A 26 19.42 -26.57 -9.66
CA ILE A 26 18.63 -25.81 -8.70
C ILE A 26 19.64 -25.49 -7.60
N LYS A 27 20.17 -24.27 -7.62
CA LYS A 27 21.13 -23.77 -6.66
C LYS A 27 20.40 -23.72 -5.31
N GLN A 28 20.36 -24.83 -4.59
CA GLN A 28 20.03 -24.84 -3.17
C GLN A 28 21.02 -23.87 -2.54
N SER A 29 20.51 -22.78 -1.99
CA SER A 29 21.33 -21.81 -1.28
C SER A 29 22.09 -22.53 -0.18
N SER A 30 23.42 -22.40 -0.17
CA SER A 30 24.27 -22.97 0.88
C SER A 30 23.71 -22.63 2.27
N PRO A 31 23.74 -23.56 3.25
CA PRO A 31 23.24 -23.33 4.60
C PRO A 31 23.77 -22.04 5.23
N ILE A 32 25.06 -21.76 5.02
CA ILE A 32 25.75 -20.55 5.51
C ILE A 32 25.11 -19.27 4.96
N VAL A 33 24.76 -19.25 3.67
CA VAL A 33 24.14 -18.08 3.03
C VAL A 33 22.73 -17.84 3.57
N THR A 34 22.02 -18.90 3.94
CA THR A 34 20.67 -18.83 4.52
C THR A 34 20.72 -18.34 5.97
N GLU A 35 21.70 -18.81 6.75
CA GLU A 35 21.92 -18.41 8.14
C GLU A 35 22.30 -16.92 8.25
N THR A 36 23.24 -16.45 7.43
CA THR A 36 23.63 -15.02 7.40
C THR A 36 22.47 -14.10 7.00
N LYS A 37 21.55 -14.55 6.12
CA LYS A 37 20.35 -13.79 5.74
C LYS A 37 19.38 -13.62 6.91
N ALA A 38 19.19 -14.67 7.70
CA ALA A 38 18.32 -14.63 8.87
C ALA A 38 18.89 -13.70 9.95
N GLU A 39 20.20 -13.77 10.19
CA GLU A 39 20.89 -12.91 11.15
C GLU A 39 20.78 -11.41 10.80
N GLU A 40 20.95 -11.04 9.52
CA GLU A 40 20.85 -9.64 9.09
C GLU A 40 19.42 -9.08 9.24
N ILE A 41 18.39 -9.88 8.93
CA ILE A 41 16.99 -9.49 9.13
C ILE A 41 16.68 -9.33 10.62
N GLU A 42 17.14 -10.24 11.47
CA GLU A 42 16.99 -10.08 12.92
C GLU A 42 17.72 -8.85 13.44
N LYS A 43 18.89 -8.51 12.88
CA LYS A 43 19.59 -7.28 13.23
C LYS A 43 18.78 -6.03 12.83
N ILE A 44 18.17 -6.01 11.65
CA ILE A 44 17.29 -4.92 11.21
C ILE A 44 16.11 -4.78 12.17
N LYS A 45 15.43 -5.89 12.51
CA LYS A 45 14.28 -5.90 13.43
C LYS A 45 14.62 -5.32 14.81
N ASN A 46 15.79 -5.65 15.33
CA ASN A 46 16.21 -5.26 16.68
C ASN A 46 16.86 -3.86 16.73
N THR A 47 17.00 -3.18 15.59
CA THR A 47 17.57 -1.83 15.52
C THR A 47 16.50 -0.79 15.84
N PRO A 48 16.71 0.11 16.82
CA PRO A 48 15.62 0.89 17.43
C PRO A 48 15.20 2.14 16.64
N ASN A 49 16.03 2.66 15.73
CA ASN A 49 15.69 3.83 14.92
C ASN A 49 15.68 3.49 13.43
N LEU A 50 14.80 4.17 12.69
CA LEU A 50 14.55 3.91 11.29
C LEU A 50 15.80 4.14 10.42
N ASP A 51 16.55 5.21 10.65
CA ASP A 51 17.74 5.52 9.85
C ASP A 51 18.78 4.40 9.90
N ALA A 52 19.05 3.85 11.08
CA ALA A 52 19.94 2.72 11.24
C ALA A 52 19.37 1.43 10.63
N GLN A 53 18.04 1.24 10.66
CA GLN A 53 17.39 0.14 9.94
C GLN A 53 17.58 0.28 8.42
N VAL A 54 17.41 1.49 7.88
CA VAL A 54 17.61 1.82 6.46
C VAL A 54 19.03 1.47 6.02
N GLU A 55 20.05 1.88 6.78
CA GLU A 55 21.45 1.59 6.47
C GLU A 55 21.77 0.08 6.44
N LEU A 56 21.23 -0.67 7.40
CA LEU A 56 21.38 -2.12 7.41
C LEU A 56 20.62 -2.77 6.25
N TYR A 57 19.43 -2.25 5.93
CA TYR A 57 18.60 -2.80 4.87
C TYR A 57 19.19 -2.52 3.47
N ARG A 58 19.80 -1.35 3.24
CA ARG A 58 20.58 -1.07 2.02
C ARG A 58 21.71 -2.08 1.82
N LYS A 59 22.49 -2.38 2.87
CA LYS A 59 23.56 -3.38 2.80
C LYS A 59 23.03 -4.76 2.44
N LEU A 60 21.88 -5.14 2.99
CA LEU A 60 21.20 -6.38 2.61
C LEU A 60 20.81 -6.34 1.13
N ILE A 61 20.13 -5.28 0.67
CA ILE A 61 19.73 -5.11 -0.74
C ILE A 61 20.93 -5.21 -1.69
N ASP A 62 22.05 -4.55 -1.39
CA ASP A 62 23.27 -4.62 -2.20
C ASP A 62 23.82 -6.05 -2.30
N ARG A 63 23.70 -6.83 -1.23
CA ARG A 63 24.24 -8.19 -1.15
C ARG A 63 23.38 -9.23 -1.86
N ILE A 64 22.05 -9.12 -1.74
CA ILE A 64 21.13 -10.20 -2.16
C ILE A 64 20.15 -9.77 -3.26
N GLY A 65 20.15 -8.49 -3.62
CA GLY A 65 19.23 -7.92 -4.59
C GLY A 65 17.89 -7.47 -3.99
N PRO A 66 17.19 -6.55 -4.67
CA PRO A 66 16.00 -5.88 -4.16
C PRO A 66 14.79 -6.81 -4.02
N GLU A 67 14.61 -7.77 -4.93
CA GLU A 67 13.47 -8.70 -4.85
C GLU A 67 13.62 -9.66 -3.65
N GLN A 68 14.81 -10.24 -3.47
CA GLN A 68 15.04 -11.15 -2.35
C GLN A 68 15.00 -10.42 -1.00
N ALA A 69 15.46 -9.17 -0.94
CA ALA A 69 15.39 -8.35 0.26
C ALA A 69 13.94 -8.03 0.68
N GLN A 70 13.05 -7.74 -0.27
CA GLN A 70 11.62 -7.55 0.00
C GLN A 70 10.95 -8.83 0.51
N ASP A 71 11.24 -9.97 -0.12
CA ASP A 71 10.71 -11.28 0.31
C ASP A 71 11.15 -11.65 1.72
N LEU A 72 12.40 -11.37 2.08
CA LEU A 72 12.91 -11.59 3.43
C LEU A 72 12.26 -10.65 4.44
N LEU A 73 12.09 -9.37 4.10
CA LEU A 73 11.41 -8.41 4.97
C LEU A 73 9.95 -8.82 5.22
N LEU A 74 9.23 -9.26 4.18
CA LEU A 74 7.87 -9.79 4.32
C LEU A 74 7.81 -11.01 5.25
N LYS A 75 8.75 -11.95 5.10
CA LYS A 75 8.82 -13.18 5.91
C LYS A 75 9.35 -12.95 7.34
N SER A 76 9.87 -11.77 7.64
CA SER A 76 10.50 -11.45 8.92
C SER A 76 9.51 -11.39 10.10
N GLY A 77 8.21 -11.30 9.80
CA GLY A 77 7.14 -11.11 10.78
C GLY A 77 6.98 -9.67 11.26
N LEU A 78 7.66 -8.70 10.64
CA LEU A 78 7.41 -7.28 10.91
C LEU A 78 5.94 -6.91 10.61
N PRO A 79 5.34 -6.05 11.42
CA PRO A 79 3.94 -5.65 11.26
C PRO A 79 3.72 -4.80 10.00
N PHE A 80 2.49 -4.81 9.48
CA PHE A 80 2.07 -3.90 8.41
C PHE A 80 1.68 -2.53 9.00
N ASP A 81 2.67 -1.82 9.53
CA ASP A 81 2.52 -0.50 10.13
C ASP A 81 3.31 0.59 9.39
N GLY A 82 3.18 1.84 9.85
CA GLY A 82 3.86 2.98 9.23
C GLY A 82 5.39 2.88 9.27
N GLN A 83 5.97 2.30 10.32
CA GLN A 83 7.42 2.19 10.44
C GLN A 83 7.99 1.18 9.43
N THR A 84 7.38 -0.01 9.34
CA THR A 84 7.82 -1.02 8.37
C THR A 84 7.55 -0.57 6.93
N HIS A 85 6.46 0.17 6.71
CA HIS A 85 6.17 0.83 5.44
C HIS A 85 7.30 1.79 5.04
N LEU A 86 7.72 2.69 5.94
CA LEU A 86 8.81 3.63 5.69
C LEU A 86 10.15 2.91 5.48
N LEU A 87 10.44 1.86 6.25
CA LEU A 87 11.65 1.06 6.04
C LEU A 87 11.70 0.48 4.62
N ASN A 88 10.58 -0.02 4.11
CA ASN A 88 10.52 -0.61 2.77
C ASN A 88 10.57 0.42 1.63
N HIS A 89 10.40 1.73 1.90
CA HIS A 89 10.71 2.80 0.91
C HIS A 89 12.16 2.69 0.44
N THR A 90 13.07 2.27 1.31
CA THR A 90 14.51 2.08 1.02
C THR A 90 14.75 1.28 -0.26
N VAL A 91 13.96 0.23 -0.51
CA VAL A 91 14.12 -0.59 -1.71
C VAL A 91 13.80 0.20 -2.96
N GLY A 92 12.71 0.97 -2.93
CA GLY A 92 12.29 1.81 -4.03
C GLY A 92 13.30 2.91 -4.35
N ASP A 93 13.75 3.61 -3.31
CA ASP A 93 14.77 4.65 -3.44
C ASP A 93 16.07 4.10 -4.05
N TRP A 94 16.56 2.98 -3.50
CA TRP A 94 17.75 2.29 -4.03
C TRP A 94 17.57 1.84 -5.48
N LEU A 95 16.38 1.32 -5.85
CA LEU A 95 16.06 0.90 -7.22
C LEU A 95 16.11 2.07 -8.19
N TYR A 96 15.56 3.23 -7.80
CA TYR A 96 15.59 4.42 -8.65
C TYR A 96 17.02 4.95 -8.82
N ASP A 97 17.80 5.02 -7.73
CA ASP A 97 19.18 5.47 -7.81
C ASP A 97 20.03 4.58 -8.73
N LYS A 98 19.78 3.26 -8.71
CA LYS A 98 20.56 2.29 -9.49
C LYS A 98 20.11 2.12 -10.93
N TYR A 99 18.80 2.10 -11.17
CA TYR A 99 18.21 1.73 -12.47
C TYR A 99 17.33 2.83 -13.08
N LYS A 100 17.20 3.98 -12.42
CA LYS A 100 16.27 5.05 -12.81
C LYS A 100 14.87 4.45 -13.03
N THR A 101 14.14 4.92 -14.04
CA THR A 101 12.76 4.50 -14.33
C THR A 101 12.60 3.01 -14.63
N GLU A 102 13.68 2.31 -15.00
CA GLU A 102 13.67 0.88 -15.33
C GLU A 102 13.59 0.01 -14.07
N GLY A 103 13.95 0.55 -12.89
CA GLY A 103 13.96 -0.19 -11.63
C GLY A 103 12.58 -0.53 -11.06
N LEU A 104 11.52 0.17 -11.47
CA LEU A 104 10.18 0.03 -10.89
C LEU A 104 9.64 -1.42 -10.96
N VAL A 105 10.03 -2.17 -12.00
CA VAL A 105 9.57 -3.55 -12.23
C VAL A 105 10.01 -4.53 -11.15
N TYR A 106 11.02 -4.18 -10.36
CA TYR A 106 11.52 -4.99 -9.25
C TYR A 106 10.78 -4.73 -7.93
N CYS A 107 9.90 -3.73 -7.87
CA CYS A 107 9.07 -3.50 -6.69
C CYS A 107 7.99 -4.59 -6.54
N LYS A 108 7.69 -4.91 -5.28
CA LYS A 108 6.55 -5.73 -4.88
C LYS A 108 5.51 -4.85 -4.18
N ASP A 109 4.27 -5.33 -4.13
CA ASP A 109 3.11 -4.68 -3.51
C ASP A 109 3.08 -4.81 -1.97
N TYR A 110 4.18 -5.27 -1.36
CA TYR A 110 4.28 -5.50 0.07
C TYR A 110 4.23 -4.20 0.88
N PHE A 111 3.74 -4.31 2.12
CA PHE A 111 3.65 -3.20 3.07
C PHE A 111 3.02 -1.95 2.44
N LEU A 112 1.82 -2.09 1.87
CA LEU A 112 1.07 -1.02 1.19
C LEU A 112 1.84 -0.40 0.02
N SER A 113 2.41 -1.22 -0.86
CA SER A 113 3.13 -0.73 -2.05
C SER A 113 4.28 0.24 -1.73
N SER A 114 4.88 0.13 -0.55
CA SER A 114 5.93 1.02 -0.04
C SER A 114 7.18 1.09 -0.94
N CYS A 115 7.53 0.02 -1.64
CA CYS A 115 8.61 0.08 -2.63
C CYS A 115 8.29 1.08 -3.75
N TYR A 116 7.06 1.05 -4.27
CA TYR A 116 6.62 2.02 -5.28
C TYR A 116 6.65 3.44 -4.71
N HIS A 117 6.31 3.63 -3.43
CA HIS A 117 6.36 4.94 -2.79
C HIS A 117 7.78 5.51 -2.75
N GLY A 118 8.74 4.78 -2.17
CA GLY A 118 10.12 5.24 -2.09
C GLY A 118 10.72 5.52 -3.48
N PHE A 119 10.43 4.66 -4.47
CA PHE A 119 10.88 4.84 -5.84
C PHE A 119 10.35 6.14 -6.46
N VAL A 120 9.05 6.38 -6.33
CA VAL A 120 8.39 7.54 -6.93
C VAL A 120 8.76 8.83 -6.23
N ILE A 121 8.85 8.84 -4.90
CA ILE A 121 9.31 10.00 -4.12
C ILE A 121 10.73 10.40 -4.57
N ARG A 122 11.62 9.41 -4.71
CA ARG A 122 12.97 9.65 -5.24
C ARG A 122 12.97 10.19 -6.67
N ALA A 123 12.08 9.69 -7.53
CA ALA A 123 11.92 10.20 -8.89
C ALA A 123 11.44 11.66 -8.94
N VAL A 124 10.52 12.05 -8.05
CA VAL A 124 10.08 13.44 -7.88
C VAL A 124 11.27 14.33 -7.50
N ALA A 125 12.10 13.89 -6.55
CA ALA A 125 13.26 14.64 -6.09
C ALA A 125 14.35 14.80 -7.17
N ASP A 126 14.55 13.79 -8.03
CA ASP A 126 15.61 13.80 -9.06
C ASP A 126 15.30 14.72 -10.25
N GLY A 127 14.03 14.83 -10.67
CA GLY A 127 13.70 15.64 -11.86
C GLY A 127 12.27 16.14 -11.97
N GLY A 128 11.51 16.12 -10.87
CA GLY A 128 10.16 16.65 -10.81
C GLY A 128 9.23 16.06 -11.87
N ILE A 129 8.27 16.87 -12.33
CA ILE A 129 7.20 16.46 -13.24
C ILE A 129 7.72 15.86 -14.56
N ALA A 130 8.85 16.35 -15.08
CA ALA A 130 9.42 15.86 -16.34
C ALA A 130 9.80 14.36 -16.28
N ASN A 131 10.19 13.86 -15.10
CA ASN A 131 10.50 12.45 -14.91
C ASN A 131 9.23 11.60 -14.66
N LEU A 132 8.13 12.21 -14.22
CA LEU A 132 6.94 11.49 -13.77
C LEU A 132 6.13 10.88 -14.92
N GLU A 133 6.14 11.46 -16.11
CA GLU A 133 5.44 10.88 -17.26
C GLU A 133 5.95 9.45 -17.55
N LYS A 134 7.28 9.26 -17.62
CA LYS A 134 7.91 7.95 -17.81
C LYS A 134 7.69 7.00 -16.64
N VAL A 135 7.73 7.51 -15.41
CA VAL A 135 7.44 6.71 -14.21
C VAL A 135 6.00 6.20 -14.26
N MET A 136 5.05 7.06 -14.62
CA MET A 136 3.64 6.69 -14.71
C MET A 136 3.37 5.67 -15.82
N ASP A 137 4.08 5.72 -16.95
CA ASP A 137 4.01 4.67 -17.97
C ASP A 137 4.45 3.31 -17.44
N SER A 138 5.50 3.27 -16.63
CA SER A 138 5.91 2.04 -15.94
C SER A 138 4.88 1.59 -14.90
N CYS A 139 4.30 2.51 -14.12
CA CYS A 139 3.27 2.18 -13.13
C CYS A 139 2.00 1.60 -13.76
N LYS A 140 1.59 2.12 -14.92
CA LYS A 140 0.43 1.64 -15.69
C LYS A 140 0.56 0.16 -16.08
N LYS A 141 1.78 -0.30 -16.38
CA LYS A 141 2.06 -1.72 -16.69
C LYS A 141 1.82 -2.63 -15.47
N GLY A 142 1.92 -2.10 -14.26
CA GLY A 142 1.60 -2.81 -13.01
C GLY A 142 0.10 -2.92 -12.72
N GLY A 143 -0.76 -2.34 -13.56
CA GLY A 143 -2.21 -2.34 -13.39
C GLY A 143 -2.73 -1.22 -12.49
N TYR A 144 -4.05 -1.20 -12.29
CA TYR A 144 -4.75 -0.10 -11.64
C TYR A 144 -4.27 0.14 -10.20
N GLY A 145 -4.09 -0.91 -9.41
CA GLY A 145 -3.63 -0.80 -8.02
C GLY A 145 -2.26 -0.13 -7.91
N VAL A 146 -1.28 -0.56 -8.72
CA VAL A 146 0.06 0.06 -8.77
C VAL A 146 -0.02 1.51 -9.25
N THR A 147 -0.84 1.77 -10.28
CA THR A 147 -1.02 3.13 -10.83
C THR A 147 -1.58 4.11 -9.79
N ALA A 148 -2.56 3.68 -9.00
CA ALA A 148 -3.12 4.46 -7.91
C ALA A 148 -2.09 4.76 -6.81
N GLN A 149 -1.27 3.76 -6.44
CA GLN A 149 -0.22 3.93 -5.42
C GLN A 149 0.94 4.80 -5.91
N CYS A 150 1.31 4.72 -7.20
CA CYS A 150 2.27 5.66 -7.78
C CYS A 150 1.74 7.10 -7.76
N SER A 151 0.48 7.32 -8.14
CA SER A 151 -0.14 8.65 -8.06
C SER A 151 -0.15 9.18 -6.62
N HIS A 152 -0.47 8.32 -5.66
CA HIS A 152 -0.39 8.65 -4.23
C HIS A 152 1.01 9.07 -3.80
N ALA A 153 2.03 8.28 -4.16
CA ALA A 153 3.43 8.59 -3.89
C ALA A 153 3.93 9.88 -4.55
N ILE A 154 3.41 10.24 -5.73
CA ILE A 154 3.70 11.53 -6.37
C ILE A 154 3.23 12.67 -5.46
N GLY A 155 2.04 12.54 -4.85
CA GLY A 155 1.52 13.52 -3.91
C GLY A 155 2.43 13.72 -2.69
N HIS A 156 2.92 12.62 -2.11
CA HIS A 156 3.95 12.67 -1.05
C HIS A 156 5.18 13.44 -1.52
N GLY A 157 5.76 13.03 -2.65
CA GLY A 157 6.96 13.65 -3.19
C GLY A 157 6.79 15.14 -3.49
N PHE A 158 5.62 15.57 -4.00
CA PHE A 158 5.37 16.99 -4.26
C PHE A 158 5.39 17.83 -2.99
N LEU A 159 4.71 17.42 -1.92
CA LEU A 159 4.72 18.21 -0.69
C LEU A 159 6.10 18.21 -0.03
N ALA A 160 6.75 17.05 0.05
CA ALA A 160 8.08 16.92 0.61
C ALA A 160 9.11 17.78 -0.15
N ASN A 161 9.05 17.81 -1.48
CA ASN A 161 9.99 18.56 -2.32
C ASN A 161 9.70 20.07 -2.38
N GLU A 162 8.43 20.49 -2.37
CA GLU A 162 8.11 21.93 -2.32
C GLU A 162 8.41 22.54 -0.96
N GLY A 163 8.27 21.74 0.11
CA GLY A 163 8.31 22.19 1.50
C GLY A 163 6.91 22.31 2.08
N TYR A 164 6.74 21.83 3.31
CA TYR A 164 5.45 21.65 3.97
C TYR A 164 4.61 22.94 4.12
N GLN A 165 5.26 24.12 4.15
CA GLN A 165 4.55 25.40 4.15
C GLN A 165 3.77 25.68 2.84
N TYR A 166 4.04 24.96 1.75
CA TYR A 166 3.45 25.18 0.42
C TYR A 166 2.42 24.11 0.02
N LEU A 167 1.54 23.72 0.96
CA LEU A 167 0.51 22.69 0.73
C LEU A 167 -0.31 22.90 -0.55
N THR A 168 -0.80 24.11 -0.80
CA THR A 168 -1.62 24.40 -1.99
C THR A 168 -0.84 24.27 -3.29
N LYS A 169 0.45 24.64 -3.30
CA LYS A 169 1.33 24.50 -4.46
C LYS A 169 1.57 23.02 -4.79
N ALA A 170 1.69 22.16 -3.78
CA ALA A 170 1.78 20.71 -3.99
C ALA A 170 0.50 20.13 -4.61
N LEU A 171 -0.68 20.62 -4.22
CA LEU A 171 -1.96 20.23 -4.83
C LEU A 171 -2.07 20.69 -6.28
N GLU A 172 -1.64 21.92 -6.60
CA GLU A 172 -1.59 22.44 -7.98
C GLU A 172 -0.67 21.60 -8.87
N LYS A 173 0.43 21.06 -8.33
CA LYS A 173 1.29 20.13 -9.08
C LYS A 173 0.59 18.80 -9.41
N CYS A 174 -0.31 18.32 -8.55
CA CYS A 174 -1.15 17.18 -8.87
C CYS A 174 -2.10 17.47 -10.05
N ASP A 175 -2.61 18.71 -10.18
CA ASP A 175 -3.36 19.10 -11.39
C ASP A 175 -2.46 19.12 -12.63
N GLU A 176 -1.25 19.68 -12.51
CA GLU A 176 -0.32 19.81 -13.62
C GLU A 176 0.03 18.44 -14.22
N ILE A 177 0.39 17.46 -13.38
CA ILE A 177 0.67 16.10 -13.85
C ILE A 177 -0.60 15.41 -14.38
N SER A 178 -1.75 15.66 -13.77
CA SER A 178 -3.04 15.12 -14.23
C SER A 178 -3.43 15.62 -15.62
N ALA A 179 -3.01 16.84 -15.99
CA ALA A 179 -3.22 17.38 -17.32
C ALA A 179 -2.27 16.78 -18.38
N LYS A 180 -1.12 16.25 -17.95
CA LYS A 180 -0.09 15.66 -18.83
C LYS A 180 -0.27 14.16 -19.03
N VAL A 181 -0.72 13.45 -17.99
CA VAL A 181 -0.84 11.99 -18.00
C VAL A 181 -2.30 11.58 -18.13
N SER A 182 -2.66 10.96 -19.26
CA SER A 182 -4.01 10.40 -19.44
C SER A 182 -4.36 9.40 -18.33
N ASP A 183 -5.60 9.47 -17.84
CA ASP A 183 -6.15 8.59 -16.82
C ASP A 183 -5.36 8.60 -15.49
N PHE A 184 -4.70 9.72 -15.19
CA PHE A 184 -4.00 9.90 -13.94
C PHE A 184 -4.99 9.80 -12.75
N PRO A 185 -4.71 8.96 -11.73
CA PRO A 185 -5.54 8.88 -10.53
C PRO A 185 -5.42 10.14 -9.64
N THR A 186 -5.98 11.27 -10.07
CA THR A 186 -5.75 12.59 -9.45
C THR A 186 -6.13 12.64 -7.98
N PHE A 187 -7.23 11.99 -7.60
CA PHE A 187 -7.63 11.88 -6.20
C PHE A 187 -6.54 11.26 -5.32
N ASN A 188 -5.87 10.21 -5.79
CA ASN A 188 -4.80 9.56 -5.04
C ASN A 188 -3.60 10.48 -4.81
N CYS A 189 -3.26 11.33 -5.80
CA CYS A 189 -2.23 12.35 -5.63
C CYS A 189 -2.61 13.36 -4.55
N TYR A 190 -3.84 13.86 -4.55
CA TYR A 190 -4.32 14.73 -3.47
C TYR A 190 -4.30 14.02 -2.11
N ASP A 191 -4.73 12.75 -2.05
CA ASP A 191 -4.71 11.93 -0.84
C ASP A 191 -3.28 11.82 -0.30
N GLY A 192 -2.29 11.63 -1.17
CA GLY A 192 -0.87 11.57 -0.81
C GLY A 192 -0.34 12.90 -0.28
N VAL A 193 -0.70 14.03 -0.89
CA VAL A 193 -0.33 15.37 -0.41
C VAL A 193 -0.86 15.61 1.01
N PHE A 194 -2.13 15.28 1.27
CA PHE A 194 -2.69 15.49 2.61
C PHE A 194 -2.18 14.47 3.63
N MET A 195 -1.92 13.22 3.24
CA MET A 195 -1.29 12.23 4.10
C MET A 195 0.11 12.70 4.51
N GLU A 196 0.91 13.15 3.54
CA GLU A 196 2.23 13.74 3.77
C GLU A 196 2.16 14.95 4.71
N ASN A 197 1.15 15.81 4.56
CA ASN A 197 0.94 16.94 5.46
C ASN A 197 0.66 16.52 6.91
N ILE A 198 0.08 15.33 7.15
CA ILE A 198 -0.13 14.86 8.53
C ILE A 198 1.13 14.25 9.11
N TRP A 199 1.82 13.38 8.37
CA TRP A 199 2.98 12.66 8.92
C TRP A 199 4.26 13.48 8.85
N ALA A 200 4.59 14.03 7.69
CA ALA A 200 5.72 14.93 7.45
C ALA A 200 7.07 14.48 8.04
N VAL A 201 7.41 13.20 7.94
CA VAL A 201 8.55 12.58 8.64
C VAL A 201 9.79 12.35 7.74
N HIS A 202 10.04 13.19 6.74
CA HIS A 202 11.21 13.05 5.85
C HIS A 202 12.51 13.61 6.45
N ASP A 203 12.43 14.58 7.36
CA ASP A 203 13.59 15.16 8.05
C ASP A 203 13.70 14.55 9.45
N ASP A 204 14.86 13.98 9.81
CA ASP A 204 15.24 13.48 11.16
C ASP A 204 14.27 12.51 11.88
N GLY A 205 13.25 12.04 11.17
CA GLY A 205 12.19 11.19 11.70
C GLY A 205 11.15 11.92 12.55
N GLN A 206 11.26 13.25 12.73
CA GLN A 206 10.22 14.04 13.38
C GLN A 206 9.26 14.69 12.37
N PRO A 207 7.96 14.84 12.72
CA PRO A 207 7.04 15.59 11.88
C PRO A 207 7.47 17.05 11.72
N SER A 208 7.54 17.54 10.47
CA SER A 208 7.87 18.94 10.19
C SER A 208 6.99 19.92 10.97
N PRO A 209 7.55 21.03 11.51
CA PRO A 209 6.78 22.07 12.18
C PRO A 209 5.98 22.95 11.20
N PHE A 210 6.24 22.85 9.89
CA PHE A 210 5.59 23.66 8.85
C PHE A 210 4.34 23.00 8.26
N ARG A 211 3.91 21.87 8.82
CA ARG A 211 2.64 21.22 8.47
C ARG A 211 1.47 22.17 8.63
N TRP A 212 0.48 22.05 7.76
CA TRP A 212 -0.78 22.77 7.86
C TRP A 212 -1.72 22.03 8.81
N VAL A 213 -1.36 21.98 10.09
CA VAL A 213 -2.16 21.41 11.17
C VAL A 213 -2.24 22.40 12.33
N LYS A 214 -3.31 22.33 13.10
CA LYS A 214 -3.53 23.21 14.26
C LYS A 214 -4.05 22.42 15.43
N THR A 215 -3.52 22.73 16.61
CA THR A 215 -3.95 22.10 17.87
C THR A 215 -5.25 22.69 18.40
N ASP A 216 -5.54 23.95 18.07
CA ASP A 216 -6.77 24.67 18.44
C ASP A 216 -7.87 24.59 17.37
N ASP A 217 -7.54 24.13 16.15
CA ASP A 217 -8.48 23.85 15.07
C ASP A 217 -8.23 22.44 14.48
N PRO A 218 -8.87 21.39 15.05
CA PRO A 218 -8.67 19.99 14.68
C PRO A 218 -9.03 19.66 13.22
N VAL A 219 -9.81 20.51 12.55
CA VAL A 219 -10.27 20.29 11.17
C VAL A 219 -9.47 21.09 10.14
N TYR A 220 -8.54 21.95 10.59
CA TYR A 220 -7.63 22.66 9.71
C TYR A 220 -6.64 21.68 9.03
N PRO A 221 -6.49 21.73 7.68
CA PRO A 221 -6.83 22.84 6.80
C PRO A 221 -8.14 22.65 6.01
N CYS A 222 -8.90 21.57 6.23
CA CYS A 222 -10.05 21.22 5.40
C CYS A 222 -11.21 22.24 5.48
N ASN A 223 -11.23 23.08 6.52
CA ASN A 223 -12.16 24.20 6.68
C ASN A 223 -11.61 25.55 6.13
N SER A 224 -10.39 25.58 5.60
CA SER A 224 -9.75 26.80 5.15
C SER A 224 -10.25 27.20 3.75
N PRO A 225 -10.55 28.49 3.49
CA PRO A 225 -10.89 28.96 2.15
C PRO A 225 -9.73 28.86 1.15
N LYS A 226 -8.51 28.56 1.62
CA LYS A 226 -7.34 28.30 0.76
C LYS A 226 -7.36 26.92 0.12
N ILE A 227 -8.20 26.00 0.62
CA ILE A 227 -8.35 24.66 0.05
C ILE A 227 -9.55 24.67 -0.89
N GLU A 228 -9.29 24.56 -2.19
CA GLU A 228 -10.35 24.51 -3.21
C GLU A 228 -11.22 23.26 -3.08
N GLN A 229 -12.49 23.36 -3.48
CA GLN A 229 -13.49 22.29 -3.34
C GLN A 229 -13.04 20.93 -3.90
N LYS A 230 -12.33 20.95 -5.05
CA LYS A 230 -11.81 19.73 -5.68
C LYS A 230 -10.83 18.94 -4.82
N TYR A 231 -10.15 19.56 -3.85
CA TYR A 231 -9.20 18.91 -2.95
C TYR A 231 -9.82 18.48 -1.62
N ILE A 232 -10.97 19.05 -1.23
CA ILE A 232 -11.51 18.92 0.13
C ILE A 232 -11.80 17.46 0.52
N ARG A 233 -12.29 16.64 -0.42
CA ARG A 233 -12.53 15.22 -0.14
C ARG A 233 -11.24 14.47 0.26
N ALA A 234 -10.12 14.75 -0.41
CA ALA A 234 -8.83 14.16 -0.06
C ALA A 234 -8.30 14.67 1.30
N CYS A 235 -8.58 15.94 1.62
CA CYS A 235 -8.29 16.49 2.95
C CYS A 235 -9.04 15.69 4.04
N TRP A 236 -10.35 15.52 3.90
CA TRP A 236 -11.16 14.75 4.86
C TRP A 236 -10.81 13.26 4.92
N SER A 237 -10.22 12.72 3.86
CA SER A 237 -9.72 11.33 3.83
C SER A 237 -8.50 11.12 4.73
N ASN A 238 -7.84 12.20 5.16
CA ASN A 238 -6.61 12.15 5.97
C ASN A 238 -6.74 12.85 7.33
N GLN A 239 -7.60 13.88 7.42
CA GLN A 239 -7.75 14.70 8.63
C GLN A 239 -8.05 13.92 9.91
N PRO A 240 -8.84 12.82 9.90
CA PRO A 240 -9.04 11.99 11.10
C PRO A 240 -7.76 11.42 11.69
N SER A 241 -6.71 11.21 10.86
CA SER A 241 -5.38 10.79 11.35
C SER A 241 -4.72 11.88 12.20
N TRP A 242 -4.86 13.15 11.81
CA TRP A 242 -4.42 14.28 12.65
C TRP A 242 -5.21 14.38 13.95
N MET A 243 -6.55 14.29 13.86
CA MET A 243 -7.40 14.33 15.04
C MET A 243 -7.06 13.19 16.01
N PHE A 244 -6.78 11.99 15.48
CA PHE A 244 -6.36 10.83 16.27
C PHE A 244 -5.03 11.10 17.01
N GLN A 245 -4.04 11.70 16.34
CA GLN A 245 -2.79 12.14 16.99
C GLN A 245 -3.05 13.22 18.04
N LEU A 246 -3.81 14.26 17.70
CA LEU A 246 -4.14 15.40 18.55
C LEU A 246 -4.86 14.95 19.83
N TYR A 247 -5.78 14.00 19.70
CA TYR A 247 -6.55 13.45 20.81
C TYR A 247 -5.94 12.19 21.43
N LYS A 248 -4.66 11.89 21.12
CA LYS A 248 -3.89 10.80 21.74
C LYS A 248 -4.59 9.44 21.65
N GLY A 249 -5.22 9.17 20.51
CA GLY A 249 -5.88 7.90 20.22
C GLY A 249 -7.36 7.81 20.61
N ASP A 250 -7.97 8.91 21.05
CA ASP A 250 -9.38 8.95 21.45
C ASP A 250 -10.32 8.99 20.23
N PHE A 251 -10.70 7.79 19.77
CA PHE A 251 -11.62 7.60 18.63
C PHE A 251 -12.97 8.28 18.82
N GLN A 252 -13.48 8.38 20.04
CA GLN A 252 -14.77 9.02 20.30
C GLN A 252 -14.68 10.52 20.00
N LYS A 253 -13.61 11.19 20.42
CA LYS A 253 -13.39 12.60 20.07
C LYS A 253 -13.22 12.84 18.57
N VAL A 254 -12.57 11.91 17.87
CA VAL A 254 -12.47 11.99 16.40
C VAL A 254 -13.86 11.89 15.76
N ALA A 255 -14.67 10.91 16.20
CA ALA A 255 -16.05 10.72 15.74
C ALA A 255 -16.91 11.97 15.99
N GLU A 256 -16.81 12.57 17.17
CA GLU A 256 -17.51 13.81 17.53
C GLU A 256 -17.16 14.98 16.59
N GLN A 257 -15.92 15.07 16.10
CA GLN A 257 -15.55 16.07 15.09
C GLN A 257 -16.17 15.75 13.72
N CYS A 258 -16.12 14.50 13.27
CA CYS A 258 -16.76 14.10 12.01
C CYS A 258 -18.28 14.34 12.03
N SER A 259 -18.95 14.09 13.16
CA SER A 259 -20.40 14.33 13.31
C SER A 259 -20.82 15.79 13.13
N LYS A 260 -19.93 16.75 13.46
CA LYS A 260 -20.20 18.19 13.33
C LYS A 260 -20.20 18.68 11.89
N LEU A 261 -19.73 17.88 10.93
CA LEU A 261 -19.71 18.26 9.52
C LEU A 261 -21.13 18.39 8.98
N ALA A 262 -21.45 19.54 8.38
CA ALA A 262 -22.76 19.76 7.78
C ALA A 262 -22.91 19.05 6.42
N ASN A 263 -21.82 18.98 5.65
CA ASN A 263 -21.80 18.30 4.36
C ASN A 263 -21.74 16.78 4.57
N THR A 264 -22.75 16.06 4.08
CA THR A 264 -22.88 14.61 4.23
C THR A 264 -21.75 13.82 3.55
N GLU A 265 -21.28 14.26 2.37
CA GLU A 265 -20.18 13.59 1.67
C GLU A 265 -18.88 13.67 2.49
N PHE A 266 -18.57 14.84 3.04
CA PHE A 266 -17.38 15.04 3.86
C PHE A 266 -17.49 14.33 5.21
N LYS A 267 -18.70 14.29 5.78
CA LYS A 267 -19.00 13.48 6.97
C LYS A 267 -18.69 12.00 6.71
N THR A 268 -19.22 11.43 5.63
CA THR A 268 -18.94 10.04 5.24
C THR A 268 -17.46 9.80 5.05
N THR A 269 -16.79 10.69 4.30
CA THR A 269 -15.35 10.58 4.06
C THR A 269 -14.53 10.63 5.36
N CYS A 270 -14.92 11.48 6.31
CA CYS A 270 -14.30 11.59 7.62
C CYS A 270 -14.46 10.30 8.43
N PHE A 271 -15.65 9.73 8.49
CA PHE A 271 -15.88 8.45 9.16
C PHE A 271 -15.15 7.28 8.49
N ASP A 272 -15.16 7.22 7.16
CA ASP A 272 -14.41 6.20 6.40
C ASP A 272 -12.92 6.26 6.71
N ALA A 273 -12.36 7.46 6.88
CA ALA A 273 -10.96 7.64 7.23
C ALA A 273 -10.62 7.23 8.67
N ILE A 274 -11.59 7.15 9.59
CA ILE A 274 -11.37 6.54 10.92
C ILE A 274 -11.00 5.06 10.79
N ALA A 275 -11.55 4.35 9.79
CA ALA A 275 -11.24 2.93 9.55
C ALA A 275 -9.74 2.68 9.33
N ARG A 276 -9.02 3.64 8.72
CA ARG A 276 -7.57 3.59 8.53
C ARG A 276 -6.79 3.56 9.85
N GLN A 277 -7.35 4.13 10.92
CA GLN A 277 -6.76 4.15 12.25
C GLN A 277 -7.20 2.95 13.11
N ILE A 278 -8.43 2.46 12.93
CA ILE A 278 -8.94 1.26 13.61
C ILE A 278 -8.17 0.02 13.17
N HIS A 279 -7.93 -0.16 11.88
CA HIS A 279 -7.20 -1.32 11.33
C HIS A 279 -5.86 -1.62 12.07
N PRO A 280 -4.88 -0.69 12.10
CA PRO A 280 -3.62 -0.92 12.81
C PRO A 280 -3.80 -1.00 14.33
N SER A 281 -4.76 -0.26 14.90
CA SER A 281 -5.02 -0.25 16.34
C SER A 281 -5.60 -1.58 16.84
N ALA A 282 -6.43 -2.24 16.02
CA ALA A 282 -7.06 -3.51 16.35
C ALA A 282 -6.12 -4.71 16.25
N LYS A 283 -4.96 -4.56 15.57
CA LYS A 283 -3.93 -5.62 15.43
C LYS A 283 -4.50 -6.98 15.03
N GLY A 284 -5.46 -6.96 14.10
CA GLY A 284 -6.12 -8.17 13.59
C GLY A 284 -7.23 -8.75 14.47
N SER A 285 -7.63 -8.08 15.56
CA SER A 285 -8.68 -8.55 16.48
C SER A 285 -10.07 -8.05 16.07
N VAL A 286 -10.95 -8.95 15.61
CA VAL A 286 -12.36 -8.62 15.31
C VAL A 286 -13.11 -8.04 16.51
N PRO A 287 -13.00 -8.61 17.74
CA PRO A 287 -13.64 -8.01 18.91
C PRO A 287 -13.19 -6.57 19.16
N GLU A 288 -11.93 -6.25 18.88
CA GLU A 288 -11.40 -4.89 19.05
C GLU A 288 -11.90 -3.94 17.95
N VAL A 289 -12.01 -4.40 16.70
CA VAL A 289 -12.67 -3.66 15.63
C VAL A 289 -14.11 -3.31 16.02
N ILE A 290 -14.89 -4.29 16.50
CA ILE A 290 -16.27 -4.07 16.96
C ILE A 290 -16.32 -3.09 18.12
N ARG A 291 -15.43 -3.25 19.12
CA ARG A 291 -15.34 -2.34 20.27
C ARG A 291 -15.05 -0.90 19.85
N MET A 292 -14.13 -0.70 18.90
CA MET A 292 -13.78 0.63 18.39
C MET A 292 -14.89 1.23 17.51
N CYS A 293 -15.54 0.44 16.64
CA CYS A 293 -16.67 0.92 15.86
C CYS A 293 -17.88 1.28 16.72
N ASN A 294 -18.05 0.65 17.89
CA ASN A 294 -19.07 1.04 18.89
C ASN A 294 -18.81 2.40 19.55
N LEU A 295 -17.64 3.01 19.35
CA LEU A 295 -17.36 4.38 19.82
C LEU A 295 -17.92 5.44 18.86
N MET A 296 -18.33 5.03 17.66
CA MET A 296 -19.00 5.90 16.70
C MET A 296 -20.48 6.07 17.07
N PRO A 297 -21.16 7.11 16.58
CA PRO A 297 -22.62 7.21 16.70
C PRO A 297 -23.34 5.97 16.14
N ASP A 298 -24.53 5.66 16.66
CA ASP A 298 -25.26 4.42 16.34
C ASP A 298 -25.50 4.20 14.84
N ASP A 299 -25.73 5.27 14.08
CA ASP A 299 -25.90 5.25 12.62
C ASP A 299 -24.60 4.98 11.85
N TRP A 300 -23.45 5.10 12.51
CA TRP A 300 -22.11 4.88 11.96
C TRP A 300 -21.45 3.56 12.38
N PHE A 301 -22.04 2.81 13.31
CA PHE A 301 -21.50 1.50 13.73
C PHE A 301 -21.29 0.55 12.55
N ASP A 302 -22.34 0.30 11.76
CA ASP A 302 -22.26 -0.63 10.63
C ASP A 302 -21.43 -0.07 9.46
N PRO A 303 -21.57 1.21 9.04
CA PRO A 303 -20.63 1.83 8.09
C PRO A 303 -19.16 1.70 8.51
N CYS A 304 -18.85 1.86 9.81
CA CYS A 304 -17.49 1.68 10.32
C CYS A 304 -16.98 0.27 10.07
N LEU A 305 -17.76 -0.76 10.40
CA LEU A 305 -17.36 -2.16 10.15
C LEU A 305 -17.11 -2.43 8.66
N ILE A 306 -17.97 -1.90 7.79
CA ILE A 306 -17.83 -2.02 6.33
C ILE A 306 -16.53 -1.38 5.86
N SER A 307 -16.24 -0.15 6.31
CA SER A 307 -15.04 0.58 5.94
C SER A 307 -13.77 -0.09 6.47
N VAL A 308 -13.79 -0.66 7.68
CA VAL A 308 -12.66 -1.44 8.23
C VAL A 308 -12.46 -2.75 7.45
N ALA A 309 -13.53 -3.47 7.10
CA ALA A 309 -13.42 -4.70 6.31
C ALA A 309 -12.84 -4.43 4.91
N ASN A 310 -13.28 -3.35 4.25
CA ASN A 310 -12.75 -2.91 2.96
C ASN A 310 -11.27 -2.50 3.05
N ALA A 311 -10.90 -1.76 4.10
CA ALA A 311 -9.53 -1.35 4.36
C ALA A 311 -8.64 -2.59 4.57
N GLU A 312 -9.03 -3.50 5.46
CA GLU A 312 -8.34 -4.77 5.73
C GLU A 312 -8.13 -5.58 4.44
N PHE A 313 -9.13 -5.65 3.55
CA PHE A 313 -8.95 -6.35 2.27
C PHE A 313 -7.93 -5.64 1.37
N SER A 314 -8.04 -4.32 1.26
CA SER A 314 -7.19 -3.49 0.41
C SER A 314 -5.71 -3.56 0.80
N VAL A 315 -5.43 -3.76 2.10
CA VAL A 315 -4.05 -3.86 2.61
C VAL A 315 -3.46 -5.28 2.57
N GLY A 316 -4.21 -6.26 2.07
CA GLY A 316 -3.73 -7.63 1.88
C GLY A 316 -4.42 -8.69 2.75
N GLY A 317 -5.32 -8.29 3.66
CA GLY A 317 -6.13 -9.23 4.43
C GLY A 317 -7.04 -10.06 3.50
N ARG A 318 -7.05 -11.38 3.68
CA ARG A 318 -7.88 -12.30 2.88
C ARG A 318 -8.85 -13.15 3.70
N GLU A 319 -8.69 -13.16 5.03
CA GLU A 319 -9.59 -13.87 5.96
C GLU A 319 -10.35 -12.90 6.85
N LEU A 320 -9.64 -11.94 7.44
CA LEU A 320 -10.18 -11.04 8.44
C LEU A 320 -11.35 -10.16 7.94
N PRO A 321 -11.39 -9.66 6.69
CA PRO A 321 -12.54 -8.90 6.19
C PRO A 321 -13.88 -9.64 6.32
N PHE A 322 -13.88 -10.94 6.04
CA PHE A 322 -15.09 -11.77 6.12
C PHE A 322 -15.52 -11.97 7.58
N LYS A 323 -14.57 -12.16 8.49
CA LYS A 323 -14.85 -12.26 9.94
C LYS A 323 -15.37 -10.94 10.53
N ILE A 324 -14.89 -9.79 10.04
CA ILE A 324 -15.43 -8.49 10.41
C ILE A 324 -16.90 -8.39 9.98
N CYS A 325 -17.22 -8.79 8.74
CA CYS A 325 -18.60 -8.80 8.26
C CYS A 325 -19.51 -9.79 9.00
N GLU A 326 -19.00 -10.92 9.48
CA GLU A 326 -19.73 -11.83 10.37
C GLU A 326 -20.11 -11.15 11.70
N GLY A 327 -19.24 -10.29 12.21
CA GLY A 327 -19.47 -9.52 13.43
C GLY A 327 -20.45 -8.34 13.31
N ALA A 328 -20.90 -8.01 12.09
CA ALA A 328 -21.91 -6.97 11.88
C ALA A 328 -23.30 -7.42 12.34
N LYS A 329 -24.22 -6.47 12.58
CA LYS A 329 -25.61 -6.79 12.93
C LYS A 329 -26.24 -7.65 11.84
N PRO A 330 -27.10 -8.65 12.17
CA PRO A 330 -27.66 -9.57 11.18
C PRO A 330 -28.27 -8.88 9.94
N GLU A 331 -28.99 -7.77 10.15
CA GLU A 331 -29.63 -6.98 9.10
C GLU A 331 -28.65 -6.18 8.22
N LYS A 332 -27.37 -6.07 8.61
CA LYS A 332 -26.31 -5.35 7.88
C LYS A 332 -25.22 -6.26 7.33
N GLN A 333 -25.16 -7.53 7.71
CA GLN A 333 -24.21 -8.51 7.17
C GLN A 333 -24.25 -8.54 5.62
N SER A 334 -25.44 -8.51 5.03
CA SER A 334 -25.64 -8.46 3.57
C SER A 334 -24.93 -7.26 2.93
N SER A 335 -25.09 -6.06 3.49
CA SER A 335 -24.41 -4.86 3.00
C SER A 335 -22.89 -4.94 3.16
N CYS A 336 -22.40 -5.51 4.27
CA CYS A 336 -20.96 -5.67 4.48
C CYS A 336 -20.32 -6.64 3.48
N TYR A 337 -20.90 -7.82 3.30
CA TYR A 337 -20.38 -8.78 2.30
C TYR A 337 -20.49 -8.24 0.88
N SER A 338 -21.55 -7.50 0.56
CA SER A 338 -21.69 -6.84 -0.76
C SER A 338 -20.58 -5.83 -1.01
N ALA A 339 -20.18 -5.07 0.02
CA ALA A 339 -19.12 -4.07 -0.08
C ALA A 339 -17.75 -4.71 -0.43
N LEU A 340 -17.49 -5.94 0.01
CA LEU A 340 -16.25 -6.67 -0.31
C LEU A 340 -16.10 -7.04 -1.79
N ILE A 341 -17.18 -7.02 -2.59
CA ILE A 341 -17.11 -7.35 -4.03
C ILE A 341 -16.17 -6.40 -4.77
N GLY A 342 -16.20 -5.11 -4.44
CA GLY A 342 -15.33 -4.10 -5.04
C GLY A 342 -13.84 -4.42 -4.82
N PRO A 343 -13.38 -4.50 -3.56
CA PRO A 343 -12.02 -4.90 -3.22
C PRO A 343 -11.61 -6.27 -3.80
N ILE A 344 -12.49 -7.28 -3.76
CA ILE A 344 -12.21 -8.60 -4.36
C ILE A 344 -11.89 -8.43 -5.85
N ARG A 345 -12.72 -7.68 -6.58
CA ARG A 345 -12.51 -7.48 -8.02
C ARG A 345 -11.27 -6.63 -8.33
N GLY A 346 -10.98 -5.64 -7.49
CA GLY A 346 -9.88 -4.68 -7.69
C GLY A 346 -8.50 -5.22 -7.32
N TYR A 347 -8.40 -6.06 -6.28
CA TYR A 347 -7.11 -6.51 -5.72
C TYR A 347 -6.76 -7.98 -5.99
N SER A 348 -7.71 -8.79 -6.46
CA SER A 348 -7.40 -10.18 -6.85
C SER A 348 -6.70 -10.23 -8.21
N LYS A 349 -5.68 -11.07 -8.33
CA LYS A 349 -4.77 -11.12 -9.49
C LYS A 349 -5.38 -11.80 -10.72
N ASN A 350 -6.29 -12.73 -10.52
CA ASN A 350 -6.91 -13.51 -11.59
C ASN A 350 -8.30 -14.04 -11.19
N SER A 351 -9.02 -14.63 -12.14
CA SER A 351 -10.37 -15.19 -11.89
C SER A 351 -10.38 -16.30 -10.83
N GLN A 352 -9.32 -17.09 -10.72
CA GLN A 352 -9.22 -18.15 -9.70
C GLN A 352 -9.18 -17.56 -8.29
N GLU A 353 -8.34 -16.55 -8.05
CA GLU A 353 -8.28 -15.85 -6.76
C GLU A 353 -9.60 -15.13 -6.47
N LYS A 354 -10.19 -14.45 -7.47
CA LYS A 354 -11.50 -13.80 -7.34
C LYS A 354 -12.56 -14.79 -6.88
N ASN A 355 -12.70 -15.90 -7.59
CA ASN A 355 -13.70 -16.92 -7.26
C ASN A 355 -13.42 -17.59 -5.91
N SER A 356 -12.15 -17.79 -5.56
CA SER A 356 -11.78 -18.27 -4.22
C SER A 356 -12.25 -17.32 -3.12
N MET A 357 -12.06 -16.01 -3.29
CA MET A 357 -12.54 -15.00 -2.33
C MET A 357 -14.07 -14.89 -2.31
N CYS A 358 -14.73 -14.87 -3.46
CA CYS A 358 -16.19 -14.84 -3.55
C CYS A 358 -16.84 -16.06 -2.87
N ASN A 359 -16.19 -17.23 -2.92
CA ASN A 359 -16.68 -18.44 -2.27
C ASN A 359 -16.75 -18.36 -0.74
N LYS A 360 -16.05 -17.40 -0.12
CA LYS A 360 -16.09 -17.15 1.32
C LYS A 360 -17.31 -16.35 1.77
N ILE A 361 -18.05 -15.74 0.83
CA ILE A 361 -19.29 -15.02 1.13
C ILE A 361 -20.38 -16.06 1.46
N PRO A 362 -20.95 -16.05 2.69
CA PRO A 362 -21.91 -17.06 3.11
C PRO A 362 -23.32 -16.84 2.51
N ILE A 363 -23.58 -15.64 1.97
CA ILE A 363 -24.87 -15.26 1.41
C ILE A 363 -24.88 -15.58 -0.09
N THR A 364 -25.66 -16.60 -0.48
CA THR A 364 -25.70 -17.15 -1.84
C THR A 364 -25.90 -16.10 -2.93
N GLU A 365 -26.83 -15.15 -2.74
CA GLU A 365 -27.11 -14.11 -3.73
C GLU A 365 -25.89 -13.22 -4.00
N ILE A 366 -25.23 -12.76 -2.93
CA ILE A 366 -24.02 -11.91 -3.01
C ILE A 366 -22.84 -12.70 -3.55
N LYS A 367 -22.68 -13.95 -3.11
CA LYS A 367 -21.66 -14.84 -3.64
C LYS A 367 -21.80 -14.99 -5.16
N ASN A 368 -23.01 -15.25 -5.64
CA ASN A 368 -23.28 -15.44 -7.07
C ASN A 368 -23.01 -14.15 -7.87
N SER A 369 -23.31 -12.98 -7.32
CA SER A 369 -23.01 -11.70 -7.98
C SER A 369 -21.52 -11.34 -7.96
N CYS A 370 -20.76 -11.90 -7.02
CA CYS A 370 -19.30 -11.72 -6.92
C CYS A 370 -18.54 -12.58 -7.95
N LEU A 371 -18.98 -13.82 -8.18
CA LEU A 371 -18.30 -14.79 -9.05
C LEU A 371 -18.10 -14.26 -10.48
N VAL A 372 -16.97 -14.63 -11.07
CA VAL A 372 -16.62 -14.30 -12.46
C VAL A 372 -16.47 -15.58 -13.30
N PRO A 373 -16.75 -15.52 -14.62
CA PRO A 373 -16.59 -16.65 -15.53
C PRO A 373 -15.20 -17.29 -15.52
#